data_AF-A0A511V7I6-F1
#
_entry.id   AF-A0A511V7I6-F1
#
_cell.length_a   1.000
_cell.length_b   1.000
_cell.length_c   1.000
_cell.angle_alpha   90.00
_cell.angle_beta   90.00
_cell.angle_gamma   90.00
#
_symmetry.space_group_name_H-M   'P 1'
#
loop_
_entity.id
_entity.type
_entity.pdbx_description
1 polymer ?
#
loop_
_entity_poly.entity_id
_entity_poly.type
_entity_poly.pdbx_seq_one_letter_code
_entity_poly.pdbx_strand_id
1 'polypeptide(L)' 'MATAHLLLRIIYHMLQDRVPYQELGWEYVPNPTRGVEYWIRKIESQGFTVQLEPHEITST' A
#
# COMPACT_ATOMS: atom_id res chain seq x y z
N MET A 1 -0.44 8.84 -9.07
CA MET A 1 0.44 7.92 -9.82
C MET A 1 0.32 8.26 -11.30
N ALA A 2 1.41 8.65 -11.96
CA ALA A 2 1.39 8.86 -13.41
C ALA A 2 1.40 7.49 -14.11
N THR A 3 0.56 7.32 -15.14
CA THR A 3 0.41 6.08 -15.92
C THR A 3 1.72 5.52 -16.46
N ALA A 4 2.68 6.38 -16.80
CA ALA A 4 4.01 5.98 -17.26
C ALA A 4 4.81 5.16 -16.23
N HIS A 5 4.73 5.51 -14.93
CA HIS A 5 5.45 4.79 -13.88
C HIS A 5 4.86 3.38 -13.65
N LEU A 6 3.53 3.26 -13.80
CA LEU A 6 2.84 1.96 -13.72
C LEU A 6 3.29 1.04 -14.87
N LEU A 7 3.32 1.56 -16.10
CA LEU A 7 3.77 0.80 -17.27
C LEU A 7 5.20 0.29 -17.12
N LEU A 8 6.13 1.14 -16.66
CA LEU A 8 7.52 0.73 -16.41
C LEU A 8 7.62 -0.41 -15.40
N ARG A 9 6.79 -0.38 -14.34
CA ARG A 9 6.79 -1.40 -13.30
C ARG A 9 6.21 -2.74 -13.81
N ILE A 10 5.19 -2.68 -14.65
CA ILE A 10 4.62 -3.87 -15.33
C ILE A 10 5.69 -4.52 -16.21
N ILE A 11 6.35 -3.73 -17.07
CA ILE A 11 7.42 -4.21 -17.96
C ILE A 11 8.57 -4.81 -17.14
N TYR A 12 8.94 -4.17 -16.03
CA TYR A 12 10.00 -4.67 -15.14
C TYR A 12 9.69 -6.07 -14.60
N HIS A 13 8.47 -6.34 -14.11
CA HIS A 13 8.12 -7.68 -13.60
C HIS A 13 8.03 -8.73 -14.72
N MET A 14 7.51 -8.37 -15.90
CA MET A 14 7.51 -9.29 -17.05
C MET A 14 8.92 -9.76 -17.43
N LEU A 15 9.88 -8.83 -17.45
CA LEU A 15 11.26 -9.14 -17.79
C LEU A 15 11.97 -9.91 -16.67
N GLN A 16 11.72 -9.56 -15.41
CA GLN A 16 12.31 -10.21 -14.25
C GLN A 16 11.86 -11.68 -14.13
N ASP A 17 10.55 -11.92 -14.24
CA ASP A 17 9.96 -13.24 -14.00
C ASP A 17 9.90 -14.10 -15.27
N ARG A 18 10.32 -13.55 -16.42
CA ARG A 18 10.27 -14.16 -17.76
C ARG A 18 8.87 -14.68 -18.13
N VAL A 19 7.85 -13.97 -17.69
CA VAL A 19 6.46 -14.30 -17.99
C VAL A 19 5.96 -13.47 -19.17
N PRO A 20 5.14 -14.05 -20.07
CA PRO A 20 4.48 -13.28 -21.11
C PRO A 20 3.60 -12.19 -20.49
N TYR A 21 3.27 -11.15 -21.28
CA TYR A 21 2.35 -10.11 -20.82
C TYR A 21 1.05 -10.76 -20.36
N GLN A 22 0.79 -10.65 -19.07
CA GLN A 22 -0.52 -10.91 -18.48
C GLN A 22 -1.12 -9.54 -18.21
N GLU A 23 -2.40 -9.36 -18.51
CA GLU A 23 -3.09 -8.13 -18.14
C GLU A 23 -3.09 -8.08 -16.61
N LEU A 24 -2.17 -7.28 -16.04
CA LEU A 24 -2.08 -7.06 -14.62
C LEU A 24 -3.36 -6.31 -14.22
N GLY A 25 -4.35 -7.08 -13.77
CA GLY A 25 -5.63 -6.56 -13.31
C GLY A 25 -5.47 -5.64 -12.10
N TRP A 26 -6.59 -5.19 -11.55
CA TRP A 26 -6.63 -4.33 -10.38
C TRP A 26 -5.85 -4.91 -9.17
N GLU A 27 -5.59 -6.23 -9.14
CA GLU A 27 -4.71 -6.86 -8.13
C GLU A 27 -3.27 -6.32 -8.09
N TYR A 28 -2.73 -5.79 -9.19
CA TYR A 28 -1.32 -5.35 -9.25
C TYR A 28 -1.10 -3.89 -8.89
N VAL A 29 -2.19 -3.12 -8.84
CA VAL A 29 -2.15 -1.80 -8.22
C VAL A 29 -1.88 -2.06 -6.75
N PRO A 30 -0.73 -1.64 -6.19
CA PRO A 30 -0.55 -1.75 -4.75
C PRO A 30 -1.70 -0.98 -4.13
N ASN A 31 -2.65 -1.66 -3.50
CA ASN A 31 -3.56 -1.01 -2.58
C ASN A 31 -2.64 -0.53 -1.47
N PRO A 32 -2.38 0.78 -1.31
CA PRO A 32 -1.61 1.23 -0.16
C PRO A 32 -2.48 0.89 1.04
N THR A 33 -2.20 -0.24 1.69
CA THR A 33 -2.86 -0.60 2.93
C THR A 33 -2.67 0.58 3.84
N ARG A 34 -3.77 1.24 4.17
CA ARG A 34 -3.76 2.49 4.94
C ARG A 34 -3.16 2.14 6.30
N GLY A 35 -1.88 2.47 6.47
CA GLY A 35 -1.16 2.25 7.70
C GLY A 35 -1.77 3.04 8.85
N VAL A 36 -1.35 2.73 10.06
CA VAL A 36 -1.81 3.41 11.29
C VAL A 36 -1.67 4.93 11.16
N GLU A 37 -0.56 5.41 10.57
CA GLU A 37 -0.31 6.83 10.31
C GLU A 37 -1.38 7.51 9.44
N TYR A 38 -1.92 6.81 8.43
CA TYR A 38 -2.99 7.36 7.59
C TYR A 38 -4.23 7.66 8.44
N TRP A 39 -4.57 6.74 9.35
CA TRP A 39 -5.73 6.88 10.23
C TRP A 39 -5.51 7.94 11.30
N ILE A 40 -4.30 8.03 11.88
CA ILE A 40 -3.93 9.12 12.80
C ILE A 40 -4.18 10.48 12.14
N ARG A 41 -3.57 10.71 10.96
CA ARG A 41 -3.71 11.98 10.23
C ARG A 41 -5.15 12.31 9.88
N LYS A 42 -5.94 11.28 9.51
CA LYS A 42 -7.35 11.45 9.19
C LYS A 42 -8.15 11.91 10.41
N ILE A 43 -7.92 11.29 11.57
CA ILE A 43 -8.62 11.62 12.82
C ILE A 43 -8.17 13.01 13.32
N GLU A 44 -6.88 13.33 13.23
CA GLU A 44 -6.35 14.65 13.57
C GLU A 44 -6.92 15.77 12.71
N SER A 45 -7.11 15.53 11.41
CA SER A 45 -7.73 16.51 10.50
C SER A 45 -9.18 16.87 10.87
N GLN A 46 -9.83 16.04 11.68
CA GLN A 46 -11.19 16.27 12.18
C GLN A 46 -11.20 17.01 13.54
N GLY A 47 -10.03 17.41 14.05
CA GLY A 47 -9.90 18.16 15.31
C GLY A 47 -9.78 17.28 16.55
N PHE A 48 -9.52 15.98 16.39
CA PHE A 48 -9.29 15.03 17.49
C PHE A 48 -7.80 14.78 17.72
N THR A 49 -7.42 14.44 18.94
CA THR A 49 -6.05 14.01 19.26
C THR A 49 -6.02 12.49 19.39
N VAL A 50 -5.10 11.82 18.68
CA VAL A 50 -4.94 10.36 18.74
C VAL A 50 -3.76 10.00 19.65
N GLN A 51 -4.01 9.11 20.61
CA GLN A 51 -2.96 8.47 21.41
C GLN A 51 -2.98 6.98 21.11
N LEU A 52 -1.83 6.42 20.74
CA LEU A 52 -1.67 4.99 20.50
C LEU A 52 -1.11 4.35 21.76
N GLU A 53 -1.80 3.34 22.28
CA GLU A 53 -1.26 2.49 23.34
C GLU A 53 -0.73 1.18 22.71
N PRO A 54 0.50 0.76 23.05
CA PRO A 54 1.00 -0.53 22.61
C PRO A 54 0.18 -1.64 23.27
N HIS A 55 -0.49 -2.45 22.47
CA HIS A 55 -1.06 -3.69 22.97
C HIS A 55 0.07 -4.72 23.05
N GLU A 56 0.67 -4.86 24.24
CA GLU A 56 1.57 -5.97 24.52
C GLU A 56 0.78 -7.27 24.37
N ILE A 57 0.98 -7.94 23.23
CA ILE A 57 0.48 -9.31 23.05
C ILE A 57 1.38 -10.18 23.93
N THR A 58 0.92 -10.45 25.15
CA THR A 58 1.54 -11.44 26.04
C THR A 58 1.57 -12.76 25.29
N SER A 59 2.74 -13.12 24.74
CA SER A 59 2.98 -14.43 24.15
C SER A 59 2.84 -15.45 25.27
N THR A 60 1.76 -16.23 25.23
CA THR A 60 1.51 -17.38 26.13
C THR A 60 1.75 -18.65 25.35
#